data_AF-A0A800AE49-F1
#
_entry.id   AF-A0A800AE49-F1
#
_cell.length_a   1.000
_cell.length_b   1.000
_cell.length_c   1.000
_cell.angle_alpha   90.00
_cell.angle_beta   90.00
_cell.angle_gamma   90.00
#
_symmetry.space_group_name_H-M   'P 1'
#
loop_
_entity.id
_entity.type
_entity.pdbx_description
1 polymer ?
#
loop_
_entity_poly.entity_id
_entity_poly.type
_entity_poly.pdbx_seq_one_letter_code
_entity_poly.pdbx_strand_id
1 'polypeptide(L)'
;YILFLSNLDEAPDIAAQKHFTNGKQFLELGMFGEAKEQFNAAIKEFPRHADAYYELAVLLEKEGRVEEAMQHFGHAAAIAPERFDMANRFKDVFNSYLAEEEYSKAAEAGLMLFTYYPNDPIAQDVIYQVGFLFAEQLNNPDKAIAALTDATYSFPDDPNAEEARYVIGLMYQTKGDSQTAILTLTEFIDTYPYSEWIDDAYLARGKAYLSERKNLEAIADLNQAIILSDDDALKREAKLMRDESAWNVYTVVDGLPSNIIQAVAIDGDFLWVGTPKGLAKFEVAGGVWIPVPDELGLSSQPDVRALAVNEEELWIGTLNDGVIVYDKVLKTIIEYKQADGLPGNQIYDIKLFGDEVWVGTFNGVSYLDPESGAWISYTTDDGLPANDIVALAVTGSSVWVGTSRKGIAVFDKNLKTWSKLSDLPPNVKLGNSIKSIATGTDSIWIGWYGEYENGYCAYNIITGDWKSSPAIMDESIIAEDIYLAVGEYEVWLATNIGTYRRIGDWESESWEPVAYPKRLGENFRVKCLFLEGSVAWVGTTNGLGRVDSTLIVR
;
A
#
# COMPACT_ATOMS: atom_id res chain seq x y z
N TYR A 1 -13.93 33.98 13.98
CA TYR A 1 -14.06 35.38 14.42
C TYR A 1 -15.48 35.95 14.22
N ILE A 2 -16.45 35.17 13.70
CA ILE A 2 -17.80 35.65 13.32
C ILE A 2 -18.81 35.68 14.49
N LEU A 3 -18.48 35.12 15.67
CA LEU A 3 -19.40 35.06 16.81
C LEU A 3 -19.36 36.26 17.78
N PHE A 4 -18.78 37.41 17.41
CA PHE A 4 -18.71 38.58 18.30
C PHE A 4 -19.57 39.78 17.89
N LEU A 5 -20.40 39.66 16.84
CA LEU A 5 -21.12 40.81 16.27
C LEU A 5 -22.65 40.66 16.30
N SER A 6 -23.21 40.00 17.33
CA SER A 6 -24.65 40.10 17.61
C SER A 6 -24.95 41.27 18.55
N ASN A 7 -25.06 42.47 17.97
CA ASN A 7 -26.03 43.50 18.37
C ASN A 7 -26.06 44.59 17.28
N LEU A 8 -27.27 44.89 16.80
CA LEU A 8 -27.59 46.09 16.05
C LEU A 8 -27.37 47.33 16.93
N ASP A 9 -26.90 48.41 16.32
CA ASP A 9 -26.91 49.80 16.81
C ASP A 9 -25.93 50.22 17.92
N GLU A 10 -24.61 50.17 17.65
CA GLU A 10 -23.68 51.13 18.29
C GLU A 10 -23.37 52.25 17.30
N ALA A 11 -23.82 53.48 17.61
CA ALA A 11 -23.46 54.67 16.85
C ALA A 11 -21.94 54.92 16.98
N PRO A 12 -21.26 55.38 15.91
CA PRO A 12 -19.84 55.71 15.98
C PRO A 12 -19.60 56.75 17.08
N ASP A 13 -18.52 56.58 17.85
CA ASP A 13 -18.10 57.59 18.84
C ASP A 13 -17.94 58.95 18.13
N ILE A 14 -18.27 60.04 18.83
CA ILE A 14 -18.14 61.43 18.37
C ILE A 14 -16.73 61.67 17.80
N ALA A 15 -15.71 61.07 18.39
CA ALA A 15 -14.33 61.12 17.89
C ALA A 15 -14.20 60.49 16.49
N ALA A 16 -14.72 59.28 16.29
CA ALA A 16 -14.68 58.58 15.01
C ALA A 16 -15.47 59.33 13.93
N GLN A 17 -16.66 59.83 14.26
CA GLN A 17 -17.49 60.61 13.33
C GLN A 17 -16.82 61.93 12.93
N LYS A 18 -16.12 62.58 13.87
CA LYS A 18 -15.34 63.79 13.58
C LYS A 18 -14.18 63.51 12.63
N HIS A 19 -13.42 62.44 12.88
CA HIS A 19 -12.35 62.01 11.97
C HIS A 19 -12.89 61.69 10.57
N PHE A 20 -13.99 60.94 10.48
CA PHE A 20 -14.63 60.66 9.19
C PHE A 20 -15.06 61.93 8.45
N THR A 21 -15.71 62.87 9.15
CA THR A 21 -16.15 64.15 8.57
C THR A 21 -14.97 64.98 8.06
N ASN A 22 -13.88 65.07 8.83
CA ASN A 22 -12.66 65.74 8.41
C ASN A 22 -12.06 65.05 7.16
N GLY A 23 -12.06 63.72 7.12
CA GLY A 23 -11.62 62.95 5.96
C GLY A 23 -12.39 63.30 4.70
N LYS A 24 -13.72 63.42 4.77
CA LYS A 24 -14.57 63.88 3.66
C LYS A 24 -14.25 65.32 3.23
N GLN A 25 -13.99 66.23 4.16
CA GLN A 25 -13.58 67.60 3.82
C GLN A 25 -12.22 67.65 3.10
N PHE A 26 -11.24 66.88 3.58
CA PHE A 26 -9.94 66.78 2.88
C PHE A 26 -10.10 66.16 1.48
N LEU A 27 -11.00 65.19 1.34
CA LEU A 27 -11.34 64.58 0.04
C LEU A 27 -11.90 65.64 -0.94
N GLU A 28 -12.82 66.50 -0.49
CA GLU A 28 -13.37 67.60 -1.31
C GLU A 28 -12.31 68.63 -1.72
N LEU A 29 -11.28 68.82 -0.89
CA LEU A 29 -10.15 69.71 -1.16
C LEU A 29 -9.03 69.06 -2.00
N GLY A 30 -9.19 67.79 -2.41
CA GLY A 30 -8.18 67.04 -3.18
C GLY A 30 -6.96 66.61 -2.38
N MET A 31 -7.02 66.69 -1.04
CA MET A 31 -5.95 66.34 -0.11
C MET A 31 -6.04 64.84 0.26
N PHE A 32 -5.68 63.96 -0.69
CA PHE A 32 -5.89 62.52 -0.56
C PHE A 32 -5.07 61.85 0.56
N GLY A 33 -3.87 62.35 0.87
CA GLY A 33 -3.03 61.81 1.95
C GLY A 33 -3.67 62.03 3.32
N GLU A 34 -4.06 63.27 3.58
CA GLU A 34 -4.72 63.72 4.81
C GLU A 34 -6.10 63.08 4.97
N ALA A 35 -6.84 62.89 3.86
CA ALA A 35 -8.11 62.17 3.88
C ALA A 35 -7.93 60.72 4.37
N LYS A 36 -6.94 59.98 3.85
CA LYS A 36 -6.63 58.61 4.30
C LYS A 36 -6.21 58.55 5.76
N GLU A 37 -5.40 59.50 6.23
CA GLU A 37 -5.03 59.57 7.66
C GLU A 37 -6.27 59.73 8.55
N GLN A 38 -7.21 60.59 8.15
CA GLN A 38 -8.46 60.78 8.89
C GLN A 38 -9.38 59.56 8.83
N PHE A 39 -9.48 58.85 7.70
CA PHE A 39 -10.25 57.61 7.62
C PHE A 39 -9.62 56.49 8.47
N ASN A 40 -8.30 56.35 8.46
CA ASN A 40 -7.60 55.41 9.35
C ASN A 40 -7.80 55.76 10.83
N ALA A 41 -7.77 57.05 11.18
CA ALA A 41 -8.09 57.49 12.54
C ALA A 41 -9.54 57.16 12.91
N ALA A 42 -10.50 57.36 12.00
CA ALA A 42 -11.90 56.98 12.23
C ALA A 42 -12.06 55.47 12.45
N ILE A 43 -11.39 54.64 11.66
CA ILE A 43 -11.37 53.17 11.81
C ILE A 43 -10.73 52.76 13.13
N LYS A 44 -9.64 53.42 13.54
CA LYS A 44 -8.95 53.12 14.80
C LYS A 44 -9.82 53.43 16.01
N GLU A 45 -10.53 54.56 16.00
CA GLU A 45 -11.45 54.96 17.07
C GLU A 45 -12.74 54.11 17.05
N PHE A 46 -13.22 53.69 15.88
CA PHE A 46 -14.36 52.81 15.74
C PHE A 46 -14.13 51.74 14.64
N PRO A 47 -13.65 50.54 15.00
CA PRO A 47 -13.34 49.47 14.04
C PRO A 47 -14.55 48.93 13.25
N ARG A 48 -15.78 49.33 13.59
CA ARG A 48 -17.01 49.03 12.83
C ARG A 48 -17.45 50.21 11.95
N HIS A 49 -16.57 51.18 11.64
CA HIS A 49 -16.91 52.33 10.81
C HIS A 49 -16.94 51.99 9.30
N ALA A 50 -18.03 51.38 8.83
CA ALA A 50 -18.14 50.88 7.45
C ALA A 50 -17.85 51.95 6.37
N ASP A 51 -18.32 53.19 6.56
CA ASP A 51 -18.09 54.27 5.60
C ASP A 51 -16.62 54.69 5.50
N ALA A 52 -15.88 54.61 6.61
CA ALA A 52 -14.47 54.98 6.61
C ALA A 52 -13.64 53.93 5.88
N TYR A 53 -13.98 52.64 6.07
CA TYR A 53 -13.44 51.54 5.28
C TYR A 53 -13.73 51.71 3.78
N TYR A 54 -14.97 52.03 3.42
CA TYR A 54 -15.36 52.23 2.02
C TYR A 54 -14.61 53.40 1.36
N GLU A 55 -14.59 54.58 1.98
CA GLU A 55 -13.94 55.77 1.41
C GLU A 55 -12.42 55.61 1.32
N LEU A 56 -11.80 54.94 2.31
CA LEU A 56 -10.38 54.58 2.26
C LEU A 56 -10.09 53.63 1.10
N ALA A 57 -10.93 52.61 0.91
CA ALA A 57 -10.78 51.64 -0.17
C ALA A 57 -10.90 52.29 -1.56
N VAL A 58 -11.84 53.23 -1.76
CA VAL A 58 -11.95 54.02 -3.00
C VAL A 58 -10.69 54.85 -3.28
N LEU A 59 -10.06 55.42 -2.24
CA LEU A 59 -8.81 56.14 -2.40
C LEU A 59 -7.64 55.22 -2.77
N LEU A 60 -7.56 54.04 -2.14
CA LEU A 60 -6.52 53.04 -2.46
C LEU A 60 -6.67 52.50 -3.88
N GLU A 61 -7.91 52.27 -4.34
CA GLU A 61 -8.20 51.89 -5.72
C GLU A 61 -7.71 52.95 -6.71
N LYS A 62 -7.96 54.25 -6.46
CA LYS A 62 -7.45 55.35 -7.31
C LYS A 62 -5.93 55.42 -7.38
N GLU A 63 -5.24 54.90 -6.37
CA GLU A 63 -3.79 54.79 -6.33
C GLU A 63 -3.25 53.51 -7.01
N GLY A 64 -4.13 52.65 -7.54
CA GLY A 64 -3.77 51.35 -8.12
C GLY A 64 -3.45 50.28 -7.08
N ARG A 65 -3.71 50.54 -5.78
CA ARG A 65 -3.47 49.60 -4.67
C ARG A 65 -4.68 48.67 -4.49
N VAL A 66 -4.99 47.91 -5.54
CA VAL A 66 -6.21 47.11 -5.65
C VAL A 66 -6.35 46.11 -4.50
N GLU A 67 -5.28 45.41 -4.12
CA GLU A 67 -5.32 44.39 -3.05
C GLU A 67 -5.73 44.97 -1.69
N GLU A 68 -5.09 46.06 -1.28
CA GLU A 68 -5.43 46.75 -0.03
C GLU A 68 -6.84 47.33 -0.07
N ALA A 69 -7.24 47.88 -1.22
CA ALA A 69 -8.60 48.35 -1.44
C ALA A 69 -9.60 47.20 -1.22
N MET A 70 -9.35 46.01 -1.77
CA MET A 70 -10.24 44.85 -1.62
C MET A 70 -10.39 44.38 -0.18
N GLN A 71 -9.31 44.38 0.61
CA GLN A 71 -9.41 44.07 2.04
C GLN A 71 -10.34 45.05 2.77
N HIS A 72 -10.19 46.35 2.52
CA HIS A 72 -11.02 47.38 3.13
C HIS A 72 -12.48 47.35 2.61
N PHE A 73 -12.70 47.04 1.33
CA PHE A 73 -14.05 46.81 0.80
C PHE A 73 -14.70 45.57 1.43
N GLY A 74 -13.94 44.49 1.63
CA GLY A 74 -14.40 43.33 2.38
C GLY A 74 -14.82 43.68 3.81
N HIS A 75 -14.05 44.51 4.51
CA HIS A 75 -14.43 45.01 5.83
C HIS A 75 -15.71 45.86 5.80
N ALA A 76 -15.85 46.77 4.84
CA ALA A 76 -17.06 47.59 4.70
C ALA A 76 -18.30 46.72 4.45
N ALA A 77 -18.19 45.74 3.54
CA ALA A 77 -19.24 44.77 3.24
C ALA A 77 -19.58 43.87 4.43
N ALA A 78 -18.58 43.43 5.22
CA ALA A 78 -18.79 42.65 6.43
C ALA A 78 -19.62 43.39 7.50
N ILE A 79 -19.46 44.72 7.57
CA ILE A 79 -20.14 45.54 8.58
C ILE A 79 -21.56 45.92 8.12
N ALA A 80 -21.73 46.30 6.85
CA ALA A 80 -23.00 46.80 6.32
C ALA A 80 -23.25 46.30 4.89
N PRO A 81 -23.55 45.00 4.70
CA PRO A 81 -23.65 44.37 3.38
C PRO A 81 -24.78 44.94 2.52
N GLU A 82 -25.92 45.31 3.11
CA GLU A 82 -27.05 45.91 2.37
C GLU A 82 -26.81 47.37 1.94
N ARG A 83 -25.78 48.02 2.51
CA ARG A 83 -25.50 49.44 2.25
C ARG A 83 -24.58 49.65 1.06
N PHE A 84 -23.70 48.68 0.78
CA PHE A 84 -22.72 48.78 -0.28
C PHE A 84 -22.98 47.65 -1.28
N ASP A 85 -23.39 47.99 -2.49
CA ASP A 85 -23.42 47.05 -3.61
C ASP A 85 -21.99 46.89 -4.14
N MET A 86 -21.33 45.83 -3.68
CA MET A 86 -19.93 45.54 -4.02
C MET A 86 -19.80 44.28 -4.86
N ALA A 87 -20.90 43.60 -5.17
CA ALA A 87 -20.88 42.31 -5.85
C ALA A 87 -20.19 42.42 -7.23
N ASN A 88 -20.58 43.41 -8.03
CA ASN A 88 -19.94 43.72 -9.30
C ASN A 88 -18.44 44.04 -9.13
N ARG A 89 -18.09 44.77 -8.07
CA ARG A 89 -16.72 45.19 -7.83
C ARG A 89 -15.81 44.01 -7.45
N PHE A 90 -16.30 43.06 -6.64
CA PHE A 90 -15.59 41.81 -6.38
C PHE A 90 -15.47 40.96 -7.64
N LYS A 91 -16.52 40.88 -8.48
CA LYS A 91 -16.50 40.14 -9.76
C LYS A 91 -15.48 40.71 -10.74
N ASP A 92 -15.43 42.02 -10.89
CA ASP A 92 -14.49 42.68 -11.82
C ASP A 92 -13.04 42.42 -11.41
N VAL A 93 -12.75 42.48 -10.11
CA VAL A 93 -11.42 42.18 -9.59
C VAL A 93 -11.08 40.69 -9.73
N PHE A 94 -12.03 39.79 -9.45
CA PHE A 94 -11.90 38.36 -9.72
C PHE A 94 -11.51 38.10 -11.18
N ASN A 95 -12.26 38.68 -12.14
CA ASN A 95 -12.02 38.52 -13.57
C ASN A 95 -10.68 39.13 -14.01
N SER A 96 -10.29 40.28 -13.43
CA SER A 96 -9.01 40.91 -13.70
C SER A 96 -7.84 40.02 -13.28
N TYR A 97 -7.89 39.47 -12.06
CA TYR A 97 -6.84 38.56 -11.59
C TYR A 97 -6.82 37.23 -12.35
N LEU A 98 -7.98 36.72 -12.77
CA LEU A 98 -8.03 35.56 -13.66
C LEU A 98 -7.33 35.81 -14.99
N ALA A 99 -7.58 36.98 -15.61
CA ALA A 99 -6.95 37.36 -16.88
C ALA A 99 -5.42 37.55 -16.75
N GLU A 100 -4.94 37.85 -15.55
CA GLU A 100 -3.52 37.98 -15.21
C GLU A 100 -2.90 36.65 -14.72
N GLU A 101 -3.66 35.55 -14.69
CA GLU A 101 -3.25 34.24 -14.15
C GLU A 101 -2.84 34.29 -12.66
N GLU A 102 -3.29 35.31 -11.93
CA GLU A 102 -3.07 35.51 -10.49
C GLU A 102 -4.13 34.73 -9.69
N TYR A 103 -4.14 33.40 -9.85
CA TYR A 103 -5.23 32.52 -9.37
C TYR A 103 -5.53 32.63 -7.87
N SER A 104 -4.50 32.82 -7.03
CA SER A 104 -4.70 32.97 -5.59
C SER A 104 -5.49 34.23 -5.25
N LYS A 105 -5.17 35.35 -5.92
CA LYS A 105 -5.85 36.62 -5.72
C LYS A 105 -7.26 36.59 -6.30
N ALA A 106 -7.43 35.96 -7.45
CA ALA A 106 -8.75 35.71 -8.02
C ALA A 106 -9.62 34.92 -7.04
N ALA A 107 -9.16 33.76 -6.58
CA ALA A 107 -9.92 32.91 -5.66
C ALA A 107 -10.29 33.64 -4.36
N GLU A 108 -9.39 34.46 -3.81
CA GLU A 108 -9.69 35.30 -2.62
C GLU A 108 -10.77 36.36 -2.90
N ALA A 109 -10.71 37.07 -4.03
CA ALA A 109 -11.73 38.05 -4.40
C ALA A 109 -13.11 37.39 -4.59
N GLY A 110 -13.16 36.20 -5.21
CA GLY A 110 -14.39 35.43 -5.37
C GLY A 110 -14.93 34.87 -4.05
N LEU A 111 -14.07 34.44 -3.12
CA LEU A 111 -14.48 34.06 -1.77
C LEU A 111 -15.08 35.24 -1.00
N MET A 112 -14.52 36.44 -1.13
CA MET A 112 -15.08 37.64 -0.49
C MET A 112 -16.49 37.94 -1.02
N LEU A 113 -16.70 37.86 -2.34
CA LEU A 113 -18.02 38.00 -2.95
C LEU A 113 -19.04 37.04 -2.32
N PHE A 114 -18.73 35.75 -2.30
CA PHE A 114 -19.64 34.74 -1.73
C PHE A 114 -19.85 34.91 -0.22
N THR A 115 -18.79 35.24 0.52
CA THR A 115 -18.86 35.43 1.98
C THR A 115 -19.79 36.57 2.38
N TYR A 116 -19.73 37.70 1.66
CA TYR A 116 -20.48 38.91 2.03
C TYR A 116 -21.83 39.04 1.31
N TYR A 117 -21.97 38.41 0.14
CA TYR A 117 -23.17 38.46 -0.70
C TYR A 117 -23.62 37.05 -1.14
N PRO A 118 -23.83 36.09 -0.20
CA PRO A 118 -24.09 34.69 -0.54
C PRO A 118 -25.37 34.44 -1.34
N ASN A 119 -26.34 35.38 -1.28
CA ASN A 119 -27.60 35.29 -2.01
C ASN A 119 -27.60 36.08 -3.34
N ASP A 120 -26.48 36.73 -3.69
CA ASP A 120 -26.38 37.48 -4.94
C ASP A 120 -26.15 36.51 -6.11
N PRO A 121 -26.88 36.64 -7.24
CA PRO A 121 -26.68 35.78 -8.40
C PRO A 121 -25.23 35.78 -8.94
N ILE A 122 -24.50 36.88 -8.76
CA ILE A 122 -23.09 36.96 -9.16
C ILE A 122 -22.22 36.05 -8.30
N ALA A 123 -22.57 35.86 -7.02
CA ALA A 123 -21.85 34.95 -6.13
C ALA A 123 -22.03 33.48 -6.55
N GLN A 124 -23.22 33.11 -7.04
CA GLN A 124 -23.48 31.78 -7.61
C GLN A 124 -22.55 31.50 -8.80
N ASP A 125 -22.45 32.44 -9.75
CA ASP A 125 -21.60 32.29 -10.94
C ASP A 125 -20.12 32.05 -10.61
N VAL A 126 -19.65 32.62 -9.50
CA VAL A 126 -18.21 32.71 -9.16
C VAL A 126 -17.78 31.62 -8.19
N ILE A 127 -18.62 31.18 -7.26
CA ILE A 127 -18.18 30.28 -6.17
C ILE A 127 -17.73 28.90 -6.67
N TYR A 128 -18.36 28.36 -7.72
CA TYR A 128 -17.90 27.13 -8.36
C TYR A 128 -16.52 27.31 -8.99
N GLN A 129 -16.30 28.40 -9.74
CA GLN A 129 -15.01 28.72 -10.33
C GLN A 129 -13.92 28.87 -9.25
N VAL A 130 -14.23 29.51 -8.13
CA VAL A 130 -13.32 29.62 -6.99
C VAL A 130 -12.94 28.24 -6.44
N GLY A 131 -13.92 27.34 -6.28
CA GLY A 131 -13.68 25.97 -5.85
C GLY A 131 -12.77 25.20 -6.80
N PHE A 132 -13.02 25.29 -8.12
CA PHE A 132 -12.19 24.65 -9.14
C PHE A 132 -10.79 25.25 -9.22
N LEU A 133 -10.63 26.57 -9.09
CA LEU A 133 -9.30 27.21 -9.00
C LEU A 133 -8.49 26.66 -7.82
N PHE A 134 -9.14 26.45 -6.67
CA PHE A 134 -8.46 25.84 -5.52
C PHE A 134 -8.07 24.40 -5.78
N ALA A 135 -8.93 23.62 -6.45
CA ALA A 135 -8.67 22.21 -6.75
C ALA A 135 -7.53 22.05 -7.78
N GLU A 136 -7.61 22.76 -8.90
CA GLU A 136 -6.79 22.49 -10.09
C GLU A 136 -5.53 23.34 -10.17
N GLN A 137 -5.64 24.65 -9.92
CA GLN A 137 -4.55 25.60 -10.16
C GLN A 137 -3.71 25.82 -8.91
N LEU A 138 -4.35 25.85 -7.75
CA LEU A 138 -3.70 26.17 -6.47
C LEU A 138 -3.35 24.92 -5.65
N ASN A 139 -3.84 23.74 -6.04
CA ASN A 139 -3.63 22.47 -5.34
C ASN A 139 -3.89 22.60 -3.82
N ASN A 140 -5.02 23.22 -3.46
CA ASN A 140 -5.43 23.49 -2.08
C ASN A 140 -6.72 22.73 -1.77
N PRO A 141 -6.65 21.43 -1.42
CA PRO A 141 -7.83 20.59 -1.25
C PRO A 141 -8.76 21.11 -0.14
N ASP A 142 -8.21 21.67 0.95
CA ASP A 142 -9.02 22.19 2.06
C ASP A 142 -9.92 23.36 1.63
N LYS A 143 -9.37 24.34 0.91
CA LYS A 143 -10.15 25.47 0.40
C LYS A 143 -11.08 25.07 -0.74
N ALA A 144 -10.65 24.14 -1.59
CA ALA A 144 -11.48 23.60 -2.67
C ALA A 144 -12.73 22.90 -2.11
N ILE A 145 -12.55 21.97 -1.17
CA ILE A 145 -13.64 21.25 -0.52
C ILE A 145 -14.60 22.23 0.14
N ALA A 146 -14.10 23.19 0.90
CA ALA A 146 -14.94 24.18 1.57
C ALA A 146 -15.78 24.98 0.56
N ALA A 147 -15.16 25.57 -0.47
CA ALA A 147 -15.84 26.39 -1.46
C ALA A 147 -16.87 25.59 -2.29
N LEU A 148 -16.50 24.38 -2.75
CA LEU A 148 -17.39 23.54 -3.54
C LEU A 148 -18.54 22.96 -2.70
N THR A 149 -18.30 22.65 -1.43
CA THR A 149 -19.36 22.19 -0.51
C THR A 149 -20.38 23.31 -0.27
N ASP A 150 -19.91 24.53 0.00
CA ASP A 150 -20.78 25.70 0.17
C ASP A 150 -21.56 26.01 -1.12
N ALA A 151 -20.91 25.89 -2.28
CA ALA A 151 -21.53 26.08 -3.59
C ALA A 151 -22.63 25.05 -3.86
N THR A 152 -22.36 23.77 -3.68
CA THR A 152 -23.30 22.67 -3.94
C THR A 152 -24.46 22.64 -2.94
N TYR A 153 -24.24 23.09 -1.70
CA TYR A 153 -25.29 23.28 -0.71
C TYR A 153 -26.21 24.47 -1.05
N SER A 154 -25.62 25.59 -1.47
CA SER A 154 -26.38 26.83 -1.74
C SER A 154 -27.08 26.81 -3.09
N PHE A 155 -26.46 26.17 -4.10
CA PHE A 155 -26.90 26.18 -5.49
C PHE A 155 -26.87 24.76 -6.08
N PRO A 156 -27.72 23.84 -5.58
CA PRO A 156 -27.68 22.43 -5.97
C PRO A 156 -28.11 22.17 -7.42
N ASP A 157 -28.87 23.09 -8.04
CA ASP A 157 -29.37 22.98 -9.41
C ASP A 157 -28.43 23.63 -10.46
N ASP A 158 -27.26 24.13 -10.03
CA ASP A 158 -26.27 24.74 -10.93
C ASP A 158 -25.66 23.70 -11.88
N PRO A 159 -25.38 24.03 -13.15
CA PRO A 159 -24.73 23.12 -14.08
C PRO A 159 -23.39 22.56 -13.59
N ASN A 160 -22.66 23.30 -12.75
CA ASN A 160 -21.37 22.86 -12.20
C ASN A 160 -21.52 21.98 -10.94
N ALA A 161 -22.74 21.79 -10.43
CA ALA A 161 -22.96 21.06 -9.18
C ALA A 161 -22.55 19.58 -9.28
N GLU A 162 -22.75 18.96 -10.45
CA GLU A 162 -22.36 17.58 -10.71
C GLU A 162 -20.83 17.42 -10.66
N GLU A 163 -20.10 18.22 -11.45
CA GLU A 163 -18.63 18.25 -11.46
C GLU A 163 -18.07 18.53 -10.06
N ALA A 164 -18.62 19.53 -9.38
CA ALA A 164 -18.19 19.91 -8.03
C ALA A 164 -18.29 18.75 -7.04
N ARG A 165 -19.36 17.96 -7.08
CA ARG A 165 -19.53 16.79 -6.19
C ARG A 165 -18.47 15.73 -6.44
N TYR A 166 -18.14 15.47 -7.71
CA TYR A 166 -17.02 14.61 -8.09
C TYR A 166 -15.69 15.16 -7.55
N VAL A 167 -15.39 16.43 -7.83
CA VAL A 167 -14.14 17.09 -7.42
C VAL A 167 -13.97 17.10 -5.90
N ILE A 168 -15.04 17.29 -5.12
CA ILE A 168 -14.98 17.17 -3.65
C ILE A 168 -14.47 15.78 -3.24
N GLY A 169 -15.01 14.72 -3.84
CA GLY A 169 -14.56 13.35 -3.59
C GLY A 169 -13.08 13.13 -3.95
N LEU A 170 -12.65 13.66 -5.10
CA LEU A 170 -11.25 13.63 -5.54
C LEU A 170 -10.31 14.40 -4.59
N MET A 171 -10.74 15.55 -4.07
CA MET A 171 -9.94 16.35 -3.13
C MET A 171 -9.75 15.62 -1.79
N TYR A 172 -10.77 14.92 -1.27
CA TYR A 172 -10.60 14.07 -0.10
C TYR A 172 -9.61 12.94 -0.35
N GLN A 173 -9.68 12.30 -1.52
CA GLN A 173 -8.73 11.25 -1.92
C GLN A 173 -7.30 11.82 -1.97
N THR A 174 -7.12 12.99 -2.57
CA THR A 174 -5.82 13.66 -2.73
C THR A 174 -5.19 14.04 -1.38
N LYS A 175 -6.01 14.46 -0.42
CA LYS A 175 -5.57 14.78 0.95
C LYS A 175 -5.24 13.53 1.79
N GLY A 176 -5.60 12.34 1.31
CA GLY A 176 -5.43 11.08 2.04
C GLY A 176 -6.53 10.78 3.07
N ASP A 177 -7.66 11.49 3.02
CA ASP A 177 -8.86 11.17 3.79
C ASP A 177 -9.70 10.15 3.00
N SER A 178 -9.17 8.92 2.93
CA SER A 178 -9.73 7.88 2.07
C SER A 178 -11.13 7.45 2.49
N GLN A 179 -11.46 7.50 3.78
CA GLN A 179 -12.80 7.16 4.27
C GLN A 179 -13.84 8.17 3.78
N THR A 180 -13.57 9.47 3.90
CA THR A 180 -14.48 10.50 3.40
C THR A 180 -14.54 10.49 1.87
N ALA A 181 -13.41 10.25 1.20
CA ALA A 181 -13.38 10.08 -0.25
C ALA A 181 -14.31 8.94 -0.71
N ILE A 182 -14.25 7.77 -0.06
CA ILE A 182 -15.12 6.63 -0.39
C ILE A 182 -16.59 7.01 -0.23
N LEU A 183 -16.96 7.68 0.86
CA LEU A 183 -18.35 8.10 1.11
C LEU A 183 -18.84 9.07 0.03
N THR A 184 -18.10 10.16 -0.22
CA THR A 184 -18.49 11.20 -1.17
C THR A 184 -18.54 10.67 -2.61
N LEU A 185 -17.53 9.87 -3.03
CA LEU A 185 -17.52 9.28 -4.37
C LEU A 185 -18.62 8.24 -4.55
N THR A 186 -19.02 7.54 -3.49
CA THR A 186 -20.18 6.65 -3.53
C THR A 186 -21.47 7.42 -3.75
N GLU A 187 -21.69 8.50 -3.01
CA GLU A 187 -22.86 9.37 -3.22
C GLU A 187 -22.89 9.91 -4.67
N PHE A 188 -21.75 10.33 -5.21
CA PHE A 188 -21.65 10.79 -6.59
C PHE A 188 -22.01 9.69 -7.60
N ILE A 189 -21.38 8.50 -7.50
CA ILE A 189 -21.62 7.37 -8.41
C ILE A 189 -23.09 6.93 -8.39
N ASP A 190 -23.71 6.90 -7.20
CA ASP A 190 -25.10 6.50 -7.04
C ASP A 190 -26.08 7.55 -7.59
N THR A 191 -25.73 8.84 -7.49
CA THR A 191 -26.58 9.96 -7.93
C THR A 191 -26.46 10.23 -9.42
N TYR A 192 -25.24 10.11 -9.99
CA TYR A 192 -24.92 10.46 -11.37
C TYR A 192 -24.27 9.28 -12.13
N PRO A 193 -24.96 8.14 -12.29
CA PRO A 193 -24.38 6.94 -12.93
C PRO A 193 -24.07 7.09 -14.43
N TYR A 194 -24.48 8.20 -15.05
CA TYR A 194 -24.23 8.52 -16.46
C TYR A 194 -23.38 9.79 -16.63
N SER A 195 -22.72 10.23 -15.56
CA SER A 195 -21.84 11.39 -15.58
C SER A 195 -20.66 11.21 -16.54
N GLU A 196 -20.12 12.30 -17.08
CA GLU A 196 -18.88 12.25 -17.85
C GLU A 196 -17.65 11.94 -16.99
N TRP A 197 -17.71 12.16 -15.67
CA TRP A 197 -16.63 11.84 -14.72
C TRP A 197 -16.79 10.47 -14.04
N ILE A 198 -17.68 9.61 -14.54
CA ILE A 198 -18.04 8.37 -13.83
C ILE A 198 -16.88 7.38 -13.73
N ASP A 199 -16.07 7.24 -14.78
CA ASP A 199 -14.89 6.38 -14.83
C ASP A 199 -13.76 6.89 -13.93
N ASP A 200 -13.50 8.20 -13.95
CA ASP A 200 -12.60 8.87 -13.02
C ASP A 200 -13.05 8.71 -11.56
N ALA A 201 -14.34 8.80 -11.28
CA ALA A 201 -14.88 8.60 -9.94
C ALA A 201 -14.66 7.17 -9.44
N TYR A 202 -14.88 6.16 -10.29
CA TYR A 202 -14.54 4.77 -9.97
C TYR A 202 -13.04 4.59 -9.74
N LEU A 203 -12.18 5.18 -10.59
CA LEU A 203 -10.73 5.12 -10.39
C LEU A 203 -10.30 5.77 -9.06
N ALA A 204 -10.82 6.96 -8.75
CA ALA A 204 -10.53 7.68 -7.51
C ALA A 204 -11.01 6.89 -6.29
N ARG A 205 -12.20 6.29 -6.34
CA ARG A 205 -12.74 5.50 -5.24
C ARG A 205 -11.97 4.18 -5.07
N GLY A 206 -11.55 3.56 -6.17
CA GLY A 206 -10.62 2.43 -6.17
C GLY A 206 -9.29 2.76 -5.47
N LYS A 207 -8.68 3.92 -5.77
CA LYS A 207 -7.47 4.41 -5.08
C LYS A 207 -7.70 4.61 -3.58
N ALA A 208 -8.87 5.14 -3.20
CA ALA A 208 -9.24 5.30 -1.79
C ALA A 208 -9.44 3.94 -1.10
N TYR A 209 -10.08 2.96 -1.75
CA TYR A 209 -10.18 1.59 -1.23
C TYR A 209 -8.82 0.92 -1.02
N LEU A 210 -7.86 1.11 -1.93
CA LEU A 210 -6.49 0.59 -1.75
C LEU A 210 -5.77 1.21 -0.56
N SER A 211 -6.01 2.49 -0.31
CA SER A 211 -5.46 3.18 0.87
C SER A 211 -5.99 2.59 2.18
N GLU A 212 -7.24 2.10 2.17
CA GLU A 212 -7.88 1.37 3.27
C GLU A 212 -7.63 -0.16 3.24
N ARG A 213 -6.79 -0.66 2.33
CA ARG A 213 -6.53 -2.12 2.10
C ARG A 213 -7.77 -2.95 1.76
N LYS A 214 -8.80 -2.32 1.19
CA LYS A 214 -10.03 -2.94 0.70
C LYS A 214 -9.85 -3.40 -0.75
N ASN A 215 -8.99 -4.39 -0.95
CA ASN A 215 -8.51 -4.78 -2.27
C ASN A 215 -9.63 -5.34 -3.17
N LEU A 216 -10.61 -6.04 -2.61
CA LEU A 216 -11.75 -6.58 -3.36
C LEU A 216 -12.60 -5.46 -3.97
N GLU A 217 -12.96 -4.49 -3.13
CA GLU A 217 -13.73 -3.31 -3.53
C GLU A 217 -12.96 -2.45 -4.51
N ALA A 218 -11.64 -2.28 -4.29
CA ALA A 218 -10.77 -1.58 -5.22
C ALA A 218 -10.75 -2.26 -6.61
N ILE A 219 -10.59 -3.59 -6.67
CA ILE A 219 -10.58 -4.33 -7.94
C ILE A 219 -11.92 -4.19 -8.66
N ALA A 220 -13.04 -4.21 -7.93
CA ALA A 220 -14.37 -4.01 -8.51
C ALA A 220 -14.50 -2.62 -9.16
N ASP A 221 -14.10 -1.58 -8.44
CA ASP A 221 -14.12 -0.20 -8.94
C ASP A 221 -13.17 0.02 -10.12
N LEU A 222 -11.93 -0.49 -10.04
CA LEU A 222 -10.96 -0.39 -11.13
C LEU A 222 -11.44 -1.11 -12.39
N ASN A 223 -12.16 -2.24 -12.25
CA ASN A 223 -12.81 -2.88 -13.40
C ASN A 223 -13.93 -2.02 -13.98
N GLN A 224 -14.74 -1.34 -13.16
CA GLN A 224 -15.75 -0.41 -13.67
C GLN A 224 -15.10 0.76 -14.43
N ALA A 225 -14.03 1.35 -13.89
CA ALA A 225 -13.27 2.39 -14.57
C ALA A 225 -12.75 1.92 -15.95
N ILE A 226 -12.21 0.70 -16.04
CA ILE A 226 -11.74 0.11 -17.32
C ILE A 226 -12.89 -0.08 -18.32
N ILE A 227 -14.06 -0.53 -17.85
CA ILE A 227 -15.21 -0.83 -18.70
C ILE A 227 -15.86 0.45 -19.23
N LEU A 228 -15.99 1.47 -18.37
CA LEU A 228 -16.73 2.69 -18.68
C LEU A 228 -15.90 3.74 -19.42
N SER A 229 -14.58 3.76 -19.20
CA SER A 229 -13.74 4.79 -19.80
C SER A 229 -13.59 4.64 -21.30
N ASP A 230 -13.43 5.75 -22.01
CA ASP A 230 -12.93 5.78 -23.38
C ASP A 230 -11.46 6.26 -23.45
N ASP A 231 -10.87 6.69 -22.34
CA ASP A 231 -9.46 7.11 -22.26
C ASP A 231 -8.53 5.90 -22.07
N ASP A 232 -7.68 5.67 -23.07
CA ASP A 232 -6.67 4.61 -23.04
C ASP A 232 -5.63 4.80 -21.92
N ALA A 233 -5.34 6.04 -21.50
CA ALA A 233 -4.41 6.31 -20.41
C ALA A 233 -5.01 5.87 -19.07
N LEU A 234 -6.25 6.28 -18.79
CA LEU A 234 -7.03 5.87 -17.62
C LEU A 234 -7.17 4.34 -17.56
N LYS A 235 -7.53 3.68 -18.67
CA LYS A 235 -7.61 2.21 -18.74
C LYS A 235 -6.31 1.52 -18.37
N ARG A 236 -5.18 2.03 -18.88
CA ARG A 236 -3.85 1.46 -18.57
C ARG A 236 -3.51 1.64 -17.09
N GLU A 237 -3.78 2.81 -16.53
CA GLU A 237 -3.59 3.07 -15.10
C GLU A 237 -4.45 2.15 -14.24
N ALA A 238 -5.75 2.10 -14.50
CA ALA A 238 -6.70 1.28 -13.77
C ALA A 238 -6.36 -0.22 -13.85
N LYS A 239 -5.98 -0.72 -15.04
CA LYS A 239 -5.55 -2.11 -15.22
C LYS A 239 -4.30 -2.43 -14.40
N LEU A 240 -3.29 -1.56 -14.46
CA LEU A 240 -2.08 -1.74 -13.68
C LEU A 240 -2.39 -1.77 -12.17
N MET A 241 -3.16 -0.80 -11.67
CA MET A 241 -3.54 -0.75 -10.26
C MET A 241 -4.32 -1.99 -9.84
N ARG A 242 -5.26 -2.44 -10.68
CA ARG A 242 -6.08 -3.63 -10.42
C ARG A 242 -5.20 -4.88 -10.28
N ASP A 243 -4.26 -5.07 -11.19
CA ASP A 243 -3.37 -6.24 -11.18
C ASP A 243 -2.44 -6.21 -9.95
N GLU A 244 -1.97 -5.02 -9.53
CA GLU A 244 -1.21 -4.84 -8.28
C GLU A 244 -2.07 -5.04 -7.02
N SER A 245 -3.38 -4.81 -7.09
CA SER A 245 -4.31 -4.91 -5.95
C SER A 245 -4.50 -6.34 -5.44
N ALA A 246 -4.19 -7.35 -6.26
CA ALA A 246 -4.15 -8.74 -5.81
C ALA A 246 -3.06 -8.97 -4.73
N TRP A 247 -2.10 -8.05 -4.62
CA TRP A 247 -0.99 -8.12 -3.70
C TRP A 247 -1.17 -7.23 -2.46
N ASN A 248 -0.68 -7.73 -1.34
CA ASN A 248 -0.30 -6.94 -0.18
C ASN A 248 1.21 -7.08 0.02
N VAL A 249 1.89 -5.96 0.22
CA VAL A 249 3.34 -5.95 0.52
C VAL A 249 3.54 -5.41 1.92
N TYR A 250 4.22 -6.20 2.74
CA TYR A 250 4.57 -5.86 4.10
C TYR A 250 6.07 -5.63 4.23
N THR A 251 6.42 -4.58 4.96
CA THR A 251 7.80 -4.10 5.20
C THR A 251 7.99 -3.75 6.68
N VAL A 252 9.18 -3.26 7.04
CA VAL A 252 9.45 -2.71 8.38
C VAL A 252 8.50 -1.57 8.77
N VAL A 253 7.92 -0.85 7.80
CA VAL A 253 6.92 0.20 8.06
C VAL A 253 5.60 -0.39 8.56
N ASP A 254 5.31 -1.63 8.16
CA ASP A 254 4.08 -2.32 8.54
C ASP A 254 4.20 -3.06 9.88
N GLY A 255 5.42 -3.29 10.38
CA GLY A 255 5.67 -3.97 11.67
C GLY A 255 6.66 -5.13 11.61
N LEU A 256 7.20 -5.46 10.43
CA LEU A 256 8.23 -6.49 10.31
C LEU A 256 9.55 -6.08 11.02
N PRO A 257 10.27 -7.00 11.68
CA PRO A 257 11.59 -6.72 12.23
C PRO A 257 12.64 -6.38 11.16
N SER A 258 12.49 -6.92 9.95
CA SER A 258 13.38 -6.72 8.80
C SER A 258 12.62 -6.89 7.49
N ASN A 259 13.04 -6.18 6.43
CA ASN A 259 12.53 -6.38 5.07
C ASN A 259 13.04 -7.69 4.45
N ILE A 260 14.11 -8.27 4.98
CA ILE A 260 14.63 -9.55 4.49
C ILE A 260 13.83 -10.67 5.15
N ILE A 261 13.00 -11.33 4.35
CA ILE A 261 12.22 -12.50 4.76
C ILE A 261 13.00 -13.75 4.43
N GLN A 262 13.15 -14.67 5.37
CA GLN A 262 13.94 -15.89 5.19
C GLN A 262 13.08 -17.15 5.23
N ALA A 263 12.04 -17.16 6.06
CA ALA A 263 11.12 -18.27 6.20
C ALA A 263 9.72 -17.78 6.53
N VAL A 264 8.72 -18.57 6.17
CA VAL A 264 7.33 -18.37 6.54
C VAL A 264 6.70 -19.71 6.88
N ALA A 265 5.77 -19.73 7.84
CA ALA A 265 5.00 -20.92 8.20
C ALA A 265 3.60 -20.51 8.69
N ILE A 266 2.55 -21.15 8.16
CA ILE A 266 1.17 -20.93 8.61
C ILE A 266 0.85 -21.84 9.80
N ASP A 267 0.24 -21.25 10.82
CA ASP A 267 -0.22 -21.82 12.08
C ASP A 267 -1.70 -21.45 12.30
N GLY A 268 -2.60 -22.09 11.55
CA GLY A 268 -4.03 -21.76 11.53
C GLY A 268 -4.26 -20.33 11.03
N ASP A 269 -4.88 -19.49 11.85
CA ASP A 269 -5.14 -18.09 11.50
C ASP A 269 -3.89 -17.18 11.56
N PHE A 270 -2.73 -17.73 11.93
CA PHE A 270 -1.50 -16.97 12.09
C PHE A 270 -0.44 -17.36 11.06
N LEU A 271 0.36 -16.38 10.65
CA LEU A 271 1.58 -16.57 9.89
C LEU A 271 2.77 -16.21 10.79
N TRP A 272 3.71 -17.15 10.92
CA TRP A 272 5.03 -16.91 11.47
C TRP A 272 5.99 -16.51 10.37
N VAL A 273 6.80 -15.48 10.62
CA VAL A 273 7.76 -14.93 9.66
C VAL A 273 9.14 -14.89 10.29
N GLY A 274 10.09 -15.58 9.66
CA GLY A 274 11.49 -15.62 10.05
C GLY A 274 12.28 -14.53 9.33
N THR A 275 13.05 -13.75 10.09
CA THR A 275 13.89 -12.68 9.57
C THR A 275 15.29 -12.69 10.19
N PRO A 276 16.28 -11.96 9.62
CA PRO A 276 17.60 -11.82 10.23
C PRO A 276 17.60 -11.11 11.58
N LYS A 277 16.46 -10.54 11.99
CA LYS A 277 16.28 -9.78 13.24
C LYS A 277 15.18 -10.40 14.12
N GLY A 278 15.05 -11.72 14.06
CA GLY A 278 14.07 -12.49 14.85
C GLY A 278 12.77 -12.79 14.11
N LEU A 279 11.77 -13.17 14.89
CA LEU A 279 10.44 -13.56 14.43
C LEU A 279 9.49 -12.37 14.34
N ALA A 280 8.53 -12.48 13.43
CA ALA A 280 7.29 -11.74 13.46
C ALA A 280 6.11 -12.73 13.44
N LYS A 281 4.98 -12.30 14.01
CA LYS A 281 3.73 -13.04 13.97
C LYS A 281 2.64 -12.14 13.40
N PHE A 282 1.89 -12.67 12.45
CA PHE A 282 0.85 -11.95 11.71
C PHE A 282 -0.46 -12.71 11.80
N GLU A 283 -1.56 -12.03 12.06
CA GLU A 283 -2.90 -12.60 12.05
C GLU A 283 -3.51 -12.37 10.65
N VAL A 284 -3.85 -13.46 9.96
CA VAL A 284 -4.09 -13.47 8.52
C VAL A 284 -5.43 -12.82 8.15
N ALA A 285 -6.49 -13.02 8.95
CA ALA A 285 -7.83 -12.58 8.60
C ALA A 285 -8.03 -11.08 8.87
N GLY A 286 -7.55 -10.57 10.01
CA GLY A 286 -7.58 -9.15 10.36
C GLY A 286 -6.40 -8.35 9.78
N GLY A 287 -5.36 -9.03 9.29
CA GLY A 287 -4.25 -8.40 8.59
C GLY A 287 -3.31 -7.60 9.51
N VAL A 288 -3.15 -8.05 10.76
CA VAL A 288 -2.48 -7.29 11.83
C VAL A 288 -1.22 -8.00 12.31
N TRP A 289 -0.14 -7.25 12.51
CA TRP A 289 1.07 -7.74 13.18
C TRP A 289 0.83 -7.80 14.68
N ILE A 290 1.06 -8.98 15.27
CA ILE A 290 0.89 -9.20 16.69
C ILE A 290 2.24 -9.36 17.40
N PRO A 291 2.38 -8.88 18.64
CA PRO A 291 3.60 -9.07 19.41
C PRO A 291 3.96 -10.55 19.51
N VAL A 292 5.24 -10.85 19.31
CA VAL A 292 5.78 -12.18 19.57
C VAL A 292 5.76 -12.42 21.09
N PRO A 293 5.31 -13.59 21.58
CA PRO A 293 5.26 -13.90 23.01
C PRO A 293 6.60 -13.66 23.72
N ASP A 294 6.59 -13.00 24.87
CA ASP A 294 7.79 -12.71 25.66
C ASP A 294 8.49 -14.00 26.13
N GLU A 295 7.71 -15.07 26.34
CA GLU A 295 8.19 -16.39 26.79
C GLU A 295 9.11 -17.07 25.79
N LEU A 296 9.06 -16.69 24.50
CA LEU A 296 10.02 -17.16 23.50
C LEU A 296 11.45 -16.71 23.82
N GLY A 297 11.63 -15.71 24.70
CA GLY A 297 12.95 -15.35 25.22
C GLY A 297 13.92 -14.86 24.14
N LEU A 298 13.42 -14.53 22.93
CA LEU A 298 14.18 -14.09 21.75
C LEU A 298 14.76 -12.67 21.90
N SER A 299 15.16 -12.31 23.11
CA SER A 299 15.81 -11.06 23.48
C SER A 299 17.10 -10.80 22.69
N SER A 300 17.76 -11.85 22.17
CA SER A 300 18.90 -11.76 21.27
C SER A 300 18.54 -11.53 19.78
N GLN A 301 17.26 -11.61 19.40
CA GLN A 301 16.76 -11.50 18.03
C GLN A 301 17.55 -12.37 17.03
N PRO A 302 17.50 -13.70 17.15
CA PRO A 302 18.30 -14.58 16.29
C PRO A 302 17.96 -14.41 14.81
N ASP A 303 18.94 -14.69 13.94
CA ASP A 303 18.72 -14.77 12.49
C ASP A 303 17.94 -16.06 12.19
N VAL A 304 16.63 -15.92 11.95
CA VAL A 304 15.68 -17.03 11.78
C VAL A 304 15.62 -17.45 10.32
N ARG A 305 16.16 -18.64 10.03
CA ARG A 305 16.37 -19.15 8.66
C ARG A 305 15.33 -20.14 8.20
N ALA A 306 14.72 -20.87 9.12
CA ALA A 306 13.76 -21.91 8.82
C ALA A 306 12.64 -21.91 9.87
N LEU A 307 11.43 -22.24 9.42
CA LEU A 307 10.27 -22.38 10.28
C LEU A 307 9.47 -23.60 9.88
N ALA A 308 9.01 -24.35 10.87
CA ALA A 308 7.99 -25.35 10.71
C ALA A 308 7.07 -25.33 11.94
N VAL A 309 5.80 -25.67 11.76
CA VAL A 309 4.82 -25.56 12.83
C VAL A 309 3.81 -26.70 12.70
N ASN A 310 3.43 -27.28 13.84
CA ASN A 310 2.31 -28.21 13.97
C ASN A 310 1.31 -27.63 15.00
N GLU A 311 0.31 -28.39 15.44
CA GLU A 311 -0.71 -27.89 16.38
C GLU A 311 -0.13 -27.46 17.74
N GLU A 312 0.94 -28.10 18.21
CA GLU A 312 1.47 -27.93 19.57
C GLU A 312 2.78 -27.14 19.60
N GLU A 313 3.59 -27.17 18.54
CA GLU A 313 4.97 -26.71 18.56
C GLU A 313 5.29 -25.82 17.35
N LEU A 314 6.05 -24.77 17.62
CA LEU A 314 6.74 -23.97 16.61
C LEU A 314 8.24 -24.30 16.64
N TRP A 315 8.75 -24.80 15.51
CA TRP A 315 10.14 -25.15 15.30
C TRP A 315 10.85 -24.02 14.56
N ILE A 316 11.89 -23.46 15.19
CA ILE A 316 12.61 -22.27 14.73
C ILE A 316 14.07 -22.66 14.46
N GLY A 317 14.45 -22.65 13.18
CA GLY A 317 15.83 -22.86 12.77
C GLY A 317 16.58 -21.54 12.70
N THR A 318 17.75 -21.48 13.33
CA THR A 318 18.57 -20.26 13.40
C THR A 318 19.87 -20.39 12.62
N LEU A 319 20.50 -19.25 12.30
CA LEU A 319 21.79 -19.25 11.62
C LEU A 319 22.94 -19.82 12.47
N ASN A 320 22.92 -19.65 13.80
CA ASN A 320 24.08 -20.00 14.66
C ASN A 320 23.74 -20.66 16.00
N ASP A 321 22.47 -20.69 16.39
CA ASP A 321 22.02 -21.13 17.73
C ASP A 321 21.31 -22.48 17.69
N GLY A 322 21.33 -23.18 16.54
CA GLY A 322 20.66 -24.45 16.35
C GLY A 322 19.15 -24.28 16.19
N VAL A 323 18.40 -25.20 16.77
CA VAL A 323 16.93 -25.25 16.72
C VAL A 323 16.36 -24.79 18.04
N ILE A 324 15.37 -23.90 18.00
CA ILE A 324 14.55 -23.50 19.15
C ILE A 324 13.15 -24.06 18.92
N VAL A 325 12.64 -24.82 19.87
CA VAL A 325 11.28 -25.36 19.85
C VAL A 325 10.45 -24.62 20.89
N TYR A 326 9.35 -24.01 20.45
CA TYR A 326 8.40 -23.36 21.33
C TYR A 326 7.13 -24.19 21.44
N ASP A 327 6.91 -24.72 22.64
CA ASP A 327 5.68 -25.41 23.00
C ASP A 327 4.58 -24.36 23.21
N LYS A 328 3.57 -24.36 22.33
CA LYS A 328 2.45 -23.42 22.34
C LYS A 328 1.47 -23.66 23.49
N VAL A 329 1.46 -24.87 24.06
CA VAL A 329 0.56 -25.29 25.14
C VAL A 329 1.17 -24.93 26.50
N LEU A 330 2.39 -25.38 26.76
CA LEU A 330 3.13 -25.14 28.00
C LEU A 330 3.80 -23.77 28.03
N LYS A 331 3.93 -23.10 26.88
CA LYS A 331 4.62 -21.81 26.71
C LYS A 331 6.07 -21.88 27.17
N THR A 332 6.74 -22.97 26.83
CA THR A 332 8.14 -23.23 27.18
C THR A 332 8.99 -23.36 25.93
N ILE A 333 10.29 -23.11 26.08
CA ILE A 333 11.27 -23.29 25.01
C ILE A 333 12.22 -24.43 25.32
N ILE A 334 12.60 -25.17 24.28
CA ILE A 334 13.70 -26.15 24.28
C ILE A 334 14.67 -25.75 23.17
N GLU A 335 15.96 -25.75 23.48
CA GLU A 335 17.02 -25.49 22.49
C GLU A 335 17.79 -26.77 22.19
N TYR A 336 18.01 -27.04 20.91
CA TYR A 336 18.88 -28.11 20.42
C TYR A 336 20.05 -27.52 19.64
N LYS A 337 21.27 -27.88 20.06
CA LYS A 337 22.53 -27.45 19.46
C LYS A 337 23.32 -28.68 19.01
N GLN A 338 24.50 -28.43 18.44
CA GLN A 338 25.44 -29.47 18.04
C GLN A 338 25.83 -30.38 19.22
N ALA A 339 25.90 -29.82 20.44
CA ALA A 339 26.17 -30.59 21.64
C ALA A 339 25.08 -31.63 21.97
N ASP A 340 23.87 -31.44 21.45
CA ASP A 340 22.70 -32.29 21.68
C ASP A 340 22.51 -33.35 20.58
N GLY A 341 23.39 -33.38 19.57
CA GLY A 341 23.42 -34.41 18.51
C GLY A 341 23.17 -33.89 17.09
N LEU A 342 22.83 -32.62 16.92
CA LEU A 342 22.79 -31.98 15.60
C LEU A 342 24.21 -31.95 14.97
N PRO A 343 24.36 -32.06 13.64
CA PRO A 343 25.66 -32.03 12.97
C PRO A 343 26.21 -30.60 12.89
N GLY A 344 25.36 -29.57 13.03
CA GLY A 344 25.75 -28.18 13.10
C GLY A 344 24.63 -27.28 13.61
N ASN A 345 24.99 -26.09 14.09
CA ASN A 345 24.04 -25.09 14.60
C ASN A 345 23.43 -24.20 13.51
N GLN A 346 23.90 -24.32 12.26
CA GLN A 346 23.44 -23.51 11.15
C GLN A 346 22.29 -24.23 10.46
N ILE A 347 21.06 -23.83 10.77
CA ILE A 347 19.84 -24.48 10.28
C ILE A 347 19.35 -23.74 9.03
N TYR A 348 19.06 -24.49 7.96
CA TYR A 348 18.63 -23.94 6.68
C TYR A 348 17.22 -24.37 6.27
N ASP A 349 16.76 -25.52 6.74
CA ASP A 349 15.38 -25.97 6.52
C ASP A 349 14.92 -26.90 7.64
N ILE A 350 13.63 -26.90 7.93
CA ILE A 350 12.98 -27.80 8.89
C ILE A 350 11.70 -28.29 8.25
N LYS A 351 11.45 -29.61 8.30
CA LYS A 351 10.21 -30.22 7.81
C LYS A 351 9.62 -31.16 8.86
N LEU A 352 8.30 -31.07 8.99
CA LEU A 352 7.49 -31.92 9.85
C LEU A 352 6.68 -32.87 8.97
N PHE A 353 6.57 -34.13 9.37
CA PHE A 353 5.68 -35.11 8.73
C PHE A 353 5.12 -36.05 9.80
N GLY A 354 3.88 -35.81 10.23
CA GLY A 354 3.37 -36.44 11.46
C GLY A 354 4.25 -36.05 12.65
N ASP A 355 4.71 -37.05 13.41
CA ASP A 355 5.63 -36.87 14.54
C ASP A 355 7.12 -36.78 14.13
N GLU A 356 7.41 -36.90 12.82
CA GLU A 356 8.78 -36.85 12.33
C GLU A 356 9.27 -35.40 12.19
N VAL A 357 10.47 -35.13 12.70
CA VAL A 357 11.16 -33.85 12.54
C VAL A 357 12.47 -34.06 11.81
N TRP A 358 12.61 -33.41 10.66
CA TRP A 358 13.82 -33.41 9.85
C TRP A 358 14.41 -32.00 9.78
N VAL A 359 15.73 -31.90 10.01
CA VAL A 359 16.48 -30.65 10.08
C VAL A 359 17.65 -30.68 9.12
N GLY A 360 17.69 -29.71 8.20
CA GLY A 360 18.77 -29.52 7.26
C GLY A 360 19.76 -28.50 7.80
N THR A 361 21.04 -28.89 7.89
CA THR A 361 22.12 -28.02 8.37
C THR A 361 23.21 -27.85 7.32
N PHE A 362 24.15 -26.94 7.57
CA PHE A 362 25.36 -26.84 6.73
C PHE A 362 26.36 -28.00 6.90
N ASN A 363 26.12 -28.92 7.85
CA ASN A 363 27.02 -30.03 8.18
C ASN A 363 26.34 -31.42 8.07
N GLY A 364 25.14 -31.50 7.49
CA GLY A 364 24.39 -32.74 7.32
C GLY A 364 22.89 -32.55 7.57
N VAL A 365 22.16 -33.65 7.52
CA VAL A 365 20.74 -33.71 7.86
C VAL A 365 20.54 -34.50 9.14
N SER A 366 19.60 -34.08 9.99
CA SER A 366 19.23 -34.79 11.20
C SER A 366 17.76 -35.11 11.26
N TYR A 367 17.47 -36.24 11.89
CA TYR A 367 16.15 -36.71 12.24
C TYR A 367 16.04 -36.77 13.77
N LEU A 368 14.98 -36.21 14.34
CA LEU A 368 14.68 -36.40 15.75
C LEU A 368 13.88 -37.69 15.89
N ASP A 369 14.48 -38.69 16.52
CA ASP A 369 13.78 -39.95 16.79
C ASP A 369 12.75 -39.76 17.91
N PRO A 370 11.44 -39.89 17.63
CA PRO A 370 10.39 -39.61 18.62
C PRO A 370 10.38 -40.64 19.76
N GLU A 371 10.93 -41.85 19.54
CA GLU A 371 11.00 -42.88 20.59
C GLU A 371 12.08 -42.58 21.63
N SER A 372 13.28 -42.20 21.18
CA SER A 372 14.42 -41.95 22.08
C SER A 372 14.61 -40.47 22.46
N GLY A 373 14.00 -39.55 21.70
CA GLY A 373 14.27 -38.11 21.80
C GLY A 373 15.69 -37.72 21.34
N ALA A 374 16.40 -38.62 20.65
CA ALA A 374 17.77 -38.40 20.22
C ALA A 374 17.83 -37.98 18.74
N TRP A 375 18.81 -37.13 18.43
CA TRP A 375 19.13 -36.77 17.05
C TRP A 375 19.95 -37.86 16.37
N ILE A 376 19.45 -38.33 15.22
CA ILE A 376 20.16 -39.23 14.31
C ILE A 376 20.60 -38.40 13.11
N SER A 377 21.90 -38.35 12.86
CA SER A 377 22.50 -37.44 11.89
C SER A 377 23.15 -38.20 10.75
N TYR A 378 22.97 -37.70 9.53
CA TYR A 378 23.50 -38.26 8.30
C TYR A 378 24.39 -37.25 7.57
N THR A 379 25.50 -37.73 7.05
CA THR A 379 26.53 -36.94 6.35
C THR A 379 26.93 -37.61 5.02
N THR A 380 27.98 -37.09 4.38
CA THR A 380 28.62 -37.73 3.22
C THR A 380 29.08 -39.16 3.50
N ASP A 381 29.39 -39.49 4.76
CA ASP A 381 29.80 -40.84 5.15
C ASP A 381 28.63 -41.84 5.09
N ASP A 382 27.39 -41.33 5.15
CA ASP A 382 26.15 -42.10 5.12
C ASP A 382 25.50 -42.15 3.73
N GLY A 383 26.12 -41.53 2.73
CA GLY A 383 25.67 -41.57 1.33
C GLY A 383 25.19 -40.24 0.76
N LEU A 384 25.18 -39.15 1.55
CA LEU A 384 24.86 -37.82 1.03
C LEU A 384 25.86 -37.36 -0.04
N PRO A 385 25.44 -36.56 -1.04
CA PRO A 385 26.36 -36.00 -2.03
C PRO A 385 27.23 -34.88 -1.45
N ALA A 386 26.72 -34.15 -0.46
CA ALA A 386 27.43 -33.16 0.34
C ALA A 386 26.68 -32.89 1.66
N ASN A 387 27.34 -32.21 2.59
CA ASN A 387 26.80 -31.90 3.92
C ASN A 387 26.06 -30.56 4.00
N ASP A 388 26.16 -29.71 2.97
CA ASP A 388 25.57 -28.37 2.92
C ASP A 388 24.11 -28.43 2.48
N ILE A 389 23.24 -28.86 3.40
CA ILE A 389 21.80 -29.06 3.14
C ILE A 389 21.09 -27.71 3.17
N VAL A 390 20.37 -27.40 2.09
CA VAL A 390 19.69 -26.09 1.91
C VAL A 390 18.19 -26.22 1.65
N ALA A 391 17.70 -27.43 1.36
CA ALA A 391 16.28 -27.69 1.15
C ALA A 391 15.94 -29.13 1.52
N LEU A 392 14.77 -29.33 2.11
CA LEU A 392 14.22 -30.60 2.53
C LEU A 392 12.80 -30.79 2.00
N ALA A 393 12.44 -32.04 1.73
CA ALA A 393 11.07 -32.48 1.54
C ALA A 393 10.88 -33.85 2.18
N VAL A 394 9.77 -34.05 2.89
CA VAL A 394 9.49 -35.29 3.62
C VAL A 394 8.14 -35.82 3.17
N THR A 395 8.10 -37.09 2.80
CA THR A 395 6.88 -37.84 2.48
C THR A 395 6.77 -39.07 3.38
N GLY A 396 5.66 -39.81 3.30
CA GLY A 396 5.49 -41.04 4.10
C GLY A 396 6.53 -42.13 3.81
N SER A 397 7.16 -42.12 2.63
CA SER A 397 8.11 -43.15 2.20
C SER A 397 9.54 -42.64 2.05
N SER A 398 9.77 -41.33 1.94
CA SER A 398 11.07 -40.79 1.55
C SER A 398 11.38 -39.43 2.15
N VAL A 399 12.68 -39.12 2.26
CA VAL A 399 13.18 -37.78 2.59
C VAL A 399 14.11 -37.33 1.47
N TRP A 400 13.84 -36.16 0.93
CA TRP A 400 14.59 -35.57 -0.17
C TRP A 400 15.42 -34.43 0.38
N VAL A 401 16.70 -34.41 0.02
CA VAL A 401 17.65 -33.39 0.46
C VAL A 401 18.29 -32.72 -0.74
N GLY A 402 18.23 -31.40 -0.76
CA GLY A 402 18.92 -30.55 -1.71
C GLY A 402 20.20 -29.98 -1.11
N THR A 403 21.30 -30.08 -1.85
CA THR A 403 22.59 -29.49 -1.46
C THR A 403 22.87 -28.22 -2.25
N SER A 404 23.75 -27.36 -1.71
CA SER A 404 24.02 -26.05 -2.35
C SER A 404 24.72 -26.17 -3.71
N ARG A 405 25.50 -27.25 -3.94
CA ARG A 405 26.32 -27.43 -5.17
C ARG A 405 26.49 -28.86 -5.66
N LYS A 406 25.93 -29.87 -4.99
CA LYS A 406 26.18 -31.29 -5.30
C LYS A 406 24.90 -32.09 -5.61
N GLY A 407 23.82 -31.39 -5.93
CA GLY A 407 22.55 -31.99 -6.33
C GLY A 407 21.75 -32.54 -5.16
N ILE A 408 21.08 -33.68 -5.40
CA ILE A 408 20.05 -34.22 -4.51
C ILE A 408 20.42 -35.62 -4.01
N ALA A 409 19.98 -35.92 -2.80
CA ALA A 409 19.90 -37.28 -2.27
C ALA A 409 18.46 -37.60 -1.83
N VAL A 410 18.11 -38.89 -1.87
CA VAL A 410 16.83 -39.40 -1.40
C VAL A 410 17.10 -40.50 -0.38
N PHE A 411 16.51 -40.37 0.80
CA PHE A 411 16.47 -41.40 1.82
C PHE A 411 15.22 -42.24 1.62
N ASP A 412 15.40 -43.53 1.44
CA ASP A 412 14.29 -44.49 1.49
C ASP A 412 14.06 -44.88 2.95
N LYS A 413 12.87 -44.57 3.51
CA LYS A 413 12.56 -44.83 4.92
C LYS A 413 12.43 -46.32 5.23
N ASN A 414 12.07 -47.15 4.25
CA ASN A 414 11.93 -48.60 4.41
C ASN A 414 13.31 -49.27 4.42
N LEU A 415 14.17 -48.88 3.48
CA LEU A 415 15.52 -49.43 3.36
C LEU A 415 16.52 -48.79 4.33
N LYS A 416 16.19 -47.60 4.84
CA LYS A 416 17.05 -46.75 5.68
C LYS A 416 18.39 -46.44 5.01
N THR A 417 18.35 -46.13 3.71
CA THR A 417 19.53 -45.86 2.90
C THR A 417 19.39 -44.59 2.09
N TRP A 418 20.48 -43.84 1.97
CA TRP A 418 20.60 -42.70 1.07
C TRP A 418 21.02 -43.13 -0.33
N SER A 419 20.32 -42.61 -1.34
CA SER A 419 20.67 -42.75 -2.75
C SER A 419 20.89 -41.37 -3.36
N LYS A 420 22.04 -41.18 -4.03
CA LYS A 420 22.28 -39.98 -4.83
C LYS A 420 21.45 -40.06 -6.10
N LEU A 421 20.81 -38.96 -6.46
CA LEU A 421 20.02 -38.89 -7.68
C LEU A 421 20.94 -38.53 -8.86
N SER A 422 21.64 -39.52 -9.41
CA SER A 422 22.57 -39.35 -10.54
C SER A 422 22.03 -39.84 -11.88
N ASP A 423 21.11 -40.80 -11.85
CA ASP A 423 20.62 -41.51 -13.04
C ASP A 423 19.21 -41.06 -13.40
N LEU A 424 19.10 -39.84 -13.91
CA LEU A 424 17.84 -39.27 -14.39
C LEU A 424 17.54 -39.75 -15.82
N PRO A 425 16.25 -39.86 -16.20
CA PRO A 425 15.87 -40.09 -17.60
C PRO A 425 16.53 -39.06 -18.54
N PRO A 426 16.91 -39.41 -19.79
CA PRO A 426 17.69 -38.55 -20.68
C PRO A 426 17.07 -37.17 -20.98
N ASN A 427 15.75 -37.04 -20.84
CA ASN A 427 14.98 -35.83 -21.07
C ASN A 427 14.76 -34.97 -19.81
N VAL A 428 15.28 -35.40 -18.66
CA VAL A 428 15.08 -34.72 -17.38
C VAL A 428 16.33 -33.92 -17.03
N LYS A 429 16.16 -32.60 -16.91
CA LYS A 429 17.21 -31.70 -16.47
C LYS A 429 17.08 -31.38 -14.99
N LEU A 430 18.16 -31.58 -14.25
CA LEU A 430 18.31 -31.19 -12.85
C LEU A 430 19.71 -30.62 -12.64
N GLY A 431 19.78 -29.39 -12.14
CA GLY A 431 21.04 -28.75 -11.77
C GLY A 431 21.53 -29.18 -10.39
N ASN A 432 22.79 -28.87 -10.10
CA ASN A 432 23.43 -29.28 -8.85
C ASN A 432 23.27 -28.26 -7.71
N SER A 433 22.84 -27.03 -8.00
CA SER A 433 22.58 -26.02 -6.97
C SER A 433 21.10 -25.98 -6.66
N ILE A 434 20.69 -26.69 -5.61
CA ILE A 434 19.28 -26.78 -5.23
C ILE A 434 18.89 -25.53 -4.45
N LYS A 435 17.72 -24.97 -4.79
CA LYS A 435 17.18 -23.76 -4.17
C LYS A 435 15.95 -24.03 -3.32
N SER A 436 15.09 -24.92 -3.79
CA SER A 436 13.87 -25.30 -3.09
C SER A 436 13.45 -26.72 -3.45
N ILE A 437 12.80 -27.40 -2.51
CA ILE A 437 12.06 -28.62 -2.76
C ILE A 437 10.68 -28.45 -2.12
N ALA A 438 9.62 -28.72 -2.88
CA ALA A 438 8.24 -28.60 -2.42
C ALA A 438 7.49 -29.90 -2.68
N THR A 439 6.62 -30.28 -1.75
CA THR A 439 5.81 -31.50 -1.81
C THR A 439 4.35 -31.14 -2.04
N GLY A 440 3.73 -31.77 -3.03
CA GLY A 440 2.27 -31.89 -3.13
C GLY A 440 1.82 -33.30 -2.79
N THR A 441 0.51 -33.56 -2.96
CA THR A 441 -0.10 -34.87 -2.67
C THR A 441 0.61 -36.02 -3.39
N ASP A 442 0.87 -35.86 -4.69
CA ASP A 442 1.42 -36.91 -5.55
C ASP A 442 2.71 -36.49 -6.26
N SER A 443 3.29 -35.35 -5.89
CA SER A 443 4.45 -34.82 -6.60
C SER A 443 5.47 -34.12 -5.70
N ILE A 444 6.73 -34.17 -6.14
CA ILE A 444 7.84 -33.43 -5.55
C ILE A 444 8.37 -32.49 -6.62
N TRP A 445 8.47 -31.21 -6.30
CA TRP A 445 8.92 -30.15 -7.19
C TRP A 445 10.25 -29.61 -6.70
N ILE A 446 11.19 -29.43 -7.60
CA ILE A 446 12.58 -29.11 -7.29
C ILE A 446 12.98 -27.90 -8.13
N GLY A 447 13.33 -26.82 -7.45
CA GLY A 447 13.89 -25.61 -8.06
C GLY A 447 15.40 -25.61 -7.95
N TRP A 448 16.08 -25.33 -9.05
CA TRP A 448 17.54 -25.41 -9.11
C TRP A 448 18.16 -24.32 -9.99
N TYR A 449 19.39 -23.95 -9.64
CA TYR A 449 20.23 -23.02 -10.36
C TYR A 449 21.43 -23.75 -10.99
N GLY A 450 21.87 -23.29 -12.16
CA GLY A 450 23.05 -23.75 -12.88
C GLY A 450 23.77 -22.60 -13.58
N GLU A 451 25.03 -22.84 -13.97
CA GLU A 451 25.88 -21.81 -14.60
C GLU A 451 25.36 -21.36 -15.98
N TYR A 452 24.66 -22.25 -16.69
CA TYR A 452 24.17 -22.01 -18.05
C TYR A 452 22.65 -22.10 -18.19
N GLU A 453 21.98 -22.85 -17.30
CA GLU A 453 20.53 -23.03 -17.32
C GLU A 453 20.04 -23.10 -15.87
N ASN A 454 18.85 -22.55 -15.63
CA ASN A 454 18.13 -22.67 -14.38
C ASN A 454 16.78 -23.31 -14.68
N GLY A 455 16.24 -24.05 -13.72
CA GLY A 455 15.11 -24.90 -14.01
C GLY A 455 14.31 -25.29 -12.81
N TYR A 456 13.17 -25.89 -13.14
CA TYR A 456 12.52 -26.76 -12.21
C TYR A 456 12.36 -28.13 -12.86
N CYS A 457 12.44 -29.15 -12.03
CA CYS A 457 11.89 -30.45 -12.38
C CYS A 457 10.91 -30.84 -11.31
N ALA A 458 10.13 -31.85 -11.62
CA ALA A 458 9.24 -32.39 -10.66
C ALA A 458 9.23 -33.93 -10.84
N TYR A 459 8.70 -34.64 -9.86
CA TYR A 459 8.70 -36.10 -9.79
C TYR A 459 7.36 -36.56 -9.24
N ASN A 460 6.68 -37.48 -9.94
CA ASN A 460 5.45 -38.09 -9.46
C ASN A 460 5.79 -39.28 -8.56
N ILE A 461 5.39 -39.21 -7.29
CA ILE A 461 5.75 -40.23 -6.30
C ILE A 461 4.94 -41.53 -6.43
N ILE A 462 3.82 -41.51 -7.16
CA ILE A 462 2.97 -42.67 -7.41
C ILE A 462 3.45 -43.44 -8.63
N THR A 463 3.66 -42.74 -9.75
CA THR A 463 4.01 -43.37 -11.04
C THR A 463 5.52 -43.55 -11.20
N GLY A 464 6.33 -42.76 -10.50
CA GLY A 464 7.78 -42.69 -10.68
C GLY A 464 8.21 -41.87 -11.90
N ASP A 465 7.29 -41.13 -12.52
CA ASP A 465 7.57 -40.32 -13.69
C ASP A 465 8.21 -38.98 -13.36
N TRP A 466 9.04 -38.50 -14.28
CA TRP A 466 9.69 -37.21 -14.20
C TRP A 466 9.19 -36.27 -15.30
N LYS A 467 9.05 -34.99 -14.96
CA LYS A 467 8.93 -33.89 -15.91
C LYS A 467 9.93 -32.81 -15.52
N SER A 468 10.55 -32.19 -16.50
CA SER A 468 11.40 -31.02 -16.27
C SER A 468 11.15 -29.98 -17.33
N SER A 469 11.22 -28.72 -16.94
CA SER A 469 11.17 -27.58 -17.85
C SER A 469 12.27 -26.61 -17.48
N PRO A 470 12.86 -25.87 -18.44
CA PRO A 470 13.52 -24.62 -18.08
C PRO A 470 12.52 -23.77 -17.27
N ALA A 471 13.00 -23.17 -16.17
CA ALA A 471 12.20 -22.22 -15.38
C ALA A 471 12.03 -20.90 -16.14
N ILE A 472 12.92 -20.68 -17.10
CA ILE A 472 12.95 -19.57 -18.03
C ILE A 472 11.87 -19.79 -19.08
N MET A 473 10.71 -19.15 -18.89
CA MET A 473 9.61 -19.11 -19.87
C MET A 473 9.78 -17.98 -20.90
N ASP A 474 10.77 -17.11 -20.69
CA ASP A 474 11.25 -16.08 -21.61
C ASP A 474 12.78 -16.17 -21.67
N GLU A 475 13.33 -16.62 -22.81
CA GLU A 475 14.76 -16.93 -23.04
C GLU A 475 15.74 -15.77 -22.74
N SER A 476 15.25 -14.57 -22.43
CA SER A 476 16.06 -13.37 -22.26
C SER A 476 16.62 -13.11 -20.86
N ILE A 477 16.23 -13.84 -19.80
CA ILE A 477 16.61 -13.50 -18.41
C ILE A 477 16.99 -14.72 -17.55
N ILE A 478 18.17 -14.67 -16.92
CA ILE A 478 18.70 -15.71 -16.01
C ILE A 478 18.18 -15.44 -14.58
N ALA A 479 17.18 -16.20 -14.13
CA ALA A 479 16.68 -16.12 -12.75
C ALA A 479 17.56 -16.90 -11.76
N GLU A 480 18.22 -16.25 -10.79
CA GLU A 480 19.18 -16.91 -9.88
C GLU A 480 18.55 -17.76 -8.77
N ASP A 481 17.33 -17.42 -8.37
CA ASP A 481 16.62 -18.06 -7.26
C ASP A 481 15.27 -18.55 -7.75
N ILE A 482 14.99 -19.84 -7.52
CA ILE A 482 13.74 -20.50 -7.93
C ILE A 482 13.15 -21.18 -6.70
N TYR A 483 12.02 -20.65 -6.26
CA TYR A 483 11.24 -21.20 -5.16
C TYR A 483 9.92 -21.72 -5.67
N LEU A 484 9.56 -22.93 -5.24
CA LEU A 484 8.30 -23.58 -5.60
C LEU A 484 7.45 -23.77 -4.35
N ALA A 485 6.13 -23.67 -4.52
CA ALA A 485 5.14 -24.08 -3.55
C ALA A 485 4.01 -24.80 -4.26
N VAL A 486 3.54 -25.89 -3.66
CA VAL A 486 2.58 -26.81 -4.28
C VAL A 486 1.37 -26.88 -3.36
N GLY A 487 0.21 -26.53 -3.90
CA GLY A 487 -1.08 -26.61 -3.23
C GLY A 487 -1.93 -27.72 -3.82
N GLU A 488 -3.17 -27.83 -3.35
CA GLU A 488 -4.10 -28.85 -3.83
C GLU A 488 -4.49 -28.63 -5.31
N TYR A 489 -4.65 -27.37 -5.72
CA TYR A 489 -5.18 -26.99 -7.04
C TYR A 489 -4.21 -26.18 -7.90
N GLU A 490 -3.15 -25.65 -7.32
CA GLU A 490 -2.20 -24.80 -8.03
C GLU A 490 -0.76 -25.00 -7.57
N VAL A 491 0.16 -24.73 -8.48
CA VAL A 491 1.60 -24.69 -8.22
C VAL A 491 2.09 -23.29 -8.50
N TRP A 492 2.85 -22.74 -7.57
CA TRP A 492 3.49 -21.45 -7.70
C TRP A 492 5.00 -21.60 -7.85
N LEU A 493 5.55 -20.77 -8.73
CA LEU A 493 6.98 -20.62 -8.96
C LEU A 493 7.33 -19.14 -8.80
N ALA A 494 8.24 -18.84 -7.88
CA ALA A 494 8.73 -17.49 -7.66
C ALA A 494 10.20 -17.40 -8.03
N THR A 495 10.52 -16.37 -8.82
CA THR A 495 11.89 -16.00 -9.19
C THR A 495 12.19 -14.55 -8.84
N ASN A 496 13.45 -14.13 -8.90
CA ASN A 496 13.84 -12.72 -8.71
C ASN A 496 13.31 -11.77 -9.81
N ILE A 497 12.68 -12.26 -10.87
CA ILE A 497 12.22 -11.46 -12.02
C ILE A 497 10.70 -11.55 -12.25
N GLY A 498 10.04 -12.58 -11.72
CA GLY A 498 8.60 -12.75 -11.82
C GLY A 498 8.10 -13.93 -10.99
N THR A 499 6.79 -13.93 -10.75
CA THR A 499 6.08 -15.11 -10.26
C THR A 499 5.23 -15.72 -11.37
N TYR A 500 5.02 -17.02 -11.27
CA TYR A 500 4.21 -17.78 -12.19
C TYR A 500 3.35 -18.72 -11.39
N ARG A 501 2.10 -18.87 -11.81
CA ARG A 501 1.21 -19.87 -11.25
C ARG A 501 0.75 -20.82 -12.32
N ARG A 502 0.41 -22.03 -11.92
CA ARG A 502 -0.15 -23.05 -12.79
C ARG A 502 -1.35 -23.65 -12.10
N ILE A 503 -2.47 -23.70 -12.80
CA ILE A 503 -3.73 -24.27 -12.30
C ILE A 503 -3.86 -25.70 -12.80
N GLY A 504 -4.25 -26.60 -11.89
CA GLY A 504 -4.42 -28.02 -12.15
C GLY A 504 -3.26 -28.87 -11.66
N ASP A 505 -3.40 -30.18 -11.86
CA ASP A 505 -2.45 -31.19 -11.44
C ASP A 505 -1.15 -31.17 -12.26
N TRP A 506 -0.31 -32.16 -11.99
CA TRP A 506 0.93 -32.51 -12.69
C TRP A 506 0.84 -32.61 -14.24
N GLU A 507 -0.35 -32.70 -14.84
CA GLU A 507 -0.54 -32.80 -16.30
C GLU A 507 -0.75 -31.48 -17.03
N SER A 508 -1.13 -30.40 -16.33
CA SER A 508 -1.24 -29.06 -16.94
C SER A 508 0.10 -28.58 -17.56
N GLU A 509 0.12 -27.84 -18.66
CA GLU A 509 1.39 -27.40 -19.30
C GLU A 509 1.61 -25.89 -19.26
N SER A 510 0.57 -25.10 -19.00
CA SER A 510 0.67 -23.63 -19.08
C SER A 510 0.88 -22.98 -17.73
N TRP A 511 1.90 -22.15 -17.64
CA TRP A 511 2.10 -21.21 -16.56
C TRP A 511 1.52 -19.84 -16.91
N GLU A 512 0.81 -19.24 -15.97
CA GLU A 512 0.29 -17.88 -16.03
C GLU A 512 1.28 -16.95 -15.30
N PRO A 513 1.84 -15.92 -15.96
CA PRO A 513 2.69 -14.95 -15.30
C PRO A 513 1.87 -14.09 -14.34
N VAL A 514 2.42 -13.87 -13.15
CA VAL A 514 1.88 -12.96 -12.14
C VAL A 514 2.98 -11.95 -11.82
N ALA A 515 2.77 -10.71 -12.24
CA ALA A 515 3.75 -9.65 -12.04
C ALA A 515 3.87 -9.28 -10.56
N TYR A 516 5.09 -8.96 -10.13
CA TYR A 516 5.29 -8.40 -8.80
C TYR A 516 4.74 -6.97 -8.71
N PRO A 517 4.14 -6.58 -7.58
CA PRO A 517 3.71 -5.21 -7.35
C PRO A 517 4.93 -4.28 -7.26
N LYS A 518 4.83 -3.07 -7.82
CA LYS A 518 5.87 -2.04 -7.74
C LYS A 518 6.34 -1.75 -6.32
N ARG A 519 5.48 -1.95 -5.31
CA ARG A 519 5.78 -1.72 -3.89
C ARG A 519 6.87 -2.64 -3.33
N LEU A 520 7.15 -3.80 -3.94
CA LEU A 520 8.31 -4.63 -3.60
C LEU A 520 9.65 -3.98 -4.04
N GLY A 521 9.59 -2.98 -4.92
CA GLY A 521 10.74 -2.33 -5.51
C GLY A 521 11.45 -3.20 -6.54
N GLU A 522 12.63 -2.77 -6.95
CA GLU A 522 13.47 -3.45 -7.94
C GLU A 522 14.64 -4.19 -7.27
N ASN A 523 15.28 -5.09 -8.02
CA ASN A 523 16.53 -5.78 -7.63
C ASN A 523 16.47 -6.59 -6.32
N PHE A 524 15.29 -7.02 -5.88
CA PHE A 524 15.18 -7.95 -4.75
C PHE A 524 15.50 -9.39 -5.17
N ARG A 525 15.80 -10.23 -4.18
CA ARG A 525 15.88 -11.69 -4.35
C ARG A 525 14.73 -12.36 -3.63
N VAL A 526 14.19 -13.41 -4.24
CA VAL A 526 13.24 -14.32 -3.57
C VAL A 526 14.02 -15.22 -2.63
N LYS A 527 13.44 -15.51 -1.46
CA LYS A 527 14.06 -16.26 -0.37
C LYS A 527 13.24 -17.43 0.11
N CYS A 528 11.92 -17.35 -0.01
CA CYS A 528 11.00 -18.43 0.28
C CYS A 528 9.69 -18.20 -0.45
N LEU A 529 8.95 -19.29 -0.67
CA LEU A 529 7.60 -19.28 -1.20
C LEU A 529 6.78 -20.29 -0.40
N PHE A 530 5.59 -19.88 -0.01
CA PHE A 530 4.63 -20.74 0.68
C PHE A 530 3.24 -20.52 0.10
N LEU A 531 2.43 -21.57 0.09
CA LEU A 531 1.10 -21.56 -0.50
C LEU A 531 0.12 -22.24 0.45
N GLU A 532 -0.99 -21.57 0.70
CA GLU A 532 -2.12 -22.12 1.45
C GLU A 532 -3.42 -21.73 0.76
N GLY A 533 -4.21 -22.73 0.36
CA GLY A 533 -5.40 -22.50 -0.45
C GLY A 533 -5.06 -21.73 -1.73
N SER A 534 -5.65 -20.55 -1.90
CA SER A 534 -5.38 -19.62 -3.00
C SER A 534 -4.37 -18.53 -2.67
N VAL A 535 -3.79 -18.52 -1.47
CA VAL A 535 -2.93 -17.43 -1.00
C VAL A 535 -1.47 -17.86 -1.05
N ALA A 536 -0.69 -17.17 -1.89
CA ALA A 536 0.75 -17.34 -1.94
C ALA A 536 1.47 -16.25 -1.13
N TRP A 537 2.44 -16.67 -0.34
CA TRP A 537 3.33 -15.82 0.45
C TRP A 537 4.73 -15.89 -0.13
N VAL A 538 5.23 -14.75 -0.62
CA VAL A 538 6.54 -14.62 -1.26
C VAL A 538 7.46 -13.82 -0.36
N GLY A 539 8.42 -14.50 0.27
CA GLY A 539 9.46 -13.85 1.05
C GLY A 539 10.57 -13.34 0.15
N THR A 540 10.93 -12.06 0.28
CA THR A 540 11.98 -11.43 -0.52
C THR A 540 13.00 -10.71 0.36
N THR A 541 14.04 -10.14 -0.26
CA THR A 541 14.96 -9.23 0.43
C THR A 541 14.40 -7.82 0.69
N ASN A 542 13.26 -7.48 0.09
CA ASN A 542 12.64 -6.15 0.20
C ASN A 542 11.29 -6.14 0.95
N GLY A 543 10.77 -7.30 1.33
CA GLY A 543 9.54 -7.43 2.10
C GLY A 543 8.86 -8.78 1.89
N LEU A 544 7.70 -8.92 2.52
CA LEU A 544 6.81 -10.06 2.35
C LEU A 544 5.67 -9.69 1.40
N GLY A 545 5.60 -10.35 0.25
CA GLY A 545 4.45 -10.29 -0.64
C GLY A 545 3.41 -11.33 -0.26
N ARG A 546 2.14 -10.94 -0.21
CA ARG A 546 0.97 -11.82 -0.07
C ARG A 546 0.10 -11.60 -1.30
N VAL A 547 -0.20 -12.64 -2.04
CA VAL A 547 -1.09 -12.57 -3.21
C VAL A 547 -2.21 -13.57 -3.08
N ASP A 548 -3.44 -13.11 -3.30
CA ASP A 548 -4.60 -13.99 -3.40
C ASP A 548 -4.88 -14.29 -4.88
N SER A 549 -4.70 -15.55 -5.25
CA SER A 549 -4.82 -16.03 -6.61
C SER A 549 -6.25 -15.89 -7.16
N THR A 550 -7.27 -15.83 -6.28
CA THR A 550 -8.66 -15.59 -6.70
C THR A 550 -8.89 -14.16 -7.20
N LEU A 551 -8.03 -13.22 -6.84
CA LEU A 551 -8.12 -11.81 -7.23
C LEU A 551 -7.37 -11.50 -8.53
N ILE A 552 -6.56 -12.45 -9.01
CA ILE A 552 -5.82 -12.31 -10.26
C ILE A 552 -6.79 -12.50 -11.43
N VAL A 553 -7.15 -11.39 -12.06
CA VAL A 553 -8.03 -11.37 -13.22
C VAL A 553 -7.27 -11.94 -14.43
N ARG A 554 -7.87 -12.95 -15.08
CA ARG A 554 -7.34 -13.59 -16.31
C ARG A 554 -7.38 -12.68 -17.53
#